data_AF-R4K7C7-F1
#
_entry.id   AF-R4K7C7-F1
#
_cell.length_a   1.000
_cell.length_b   1.000
_cell.length_c   1.000
_cell.angle_alpha   90.00
_cell.angle_beta   90.00
_cell.angle_gamma   90.00
#
_symmetry.space_group_name_H-M   'P 1'
#
loop_
_entity.id
_entity.type
_entity.pdbx_description
1 polymer ?
#
loop_
_entity_poly.entity_id
_entity_poly.type
_entity_poly.pdbx_seq_one_letter_code
_entity_poly.pdbx_strand_id
1 'polypeptide(L)'
;MYKYCDGHTYKSEPYKQWIKYFPCGQVPEIDYWEDVDFDKSIELFINYVAKANVDIRNLDKSFIDMIFNNIYEVDDNIVESIHSQRVGVADTWQEGKISFFIRNK
;
A
#
# COMPACT_ATOMS: atom_id res chain seq x y z
N MET A 1 4.65 -8.57 -2.55
CA MET A 1 4.33 -9.39 -3.73
C MET A 1 5.61 -9.91 -4.43
N TYR A 2 6.16 -11.01 -3.92
CA TYR A 2 7.40 -11.59 -4.41
C TYR A 2 7.17 -13.00 -4.95
N LYS A 3 7.89 -13.36 -6.02
CA LYS A 3 7.98 -14.73 -6.52
C LYS A 3 9.25 -15.33 -5.96
N TYR A 4 9.13 -16.48 -5.31
CA TYR A 4 10.28 -17.29 -4.93
C TYR A 4 10.66 -18.16 -6.12
N CYS A 5 11.86 -17.94 -6.67
CA CYS A 5 12.46 -18.79 -7.69
C CYS A 5 13.91 -19.07 -7.26
N ASP A 6 14.31 -20.34 -7.24
CA ASP A 6 15.70 -20.77 -7.06
C ASP A 6 16.43 -20.15 -5.85
N GLY A 7 15.76 -20.09 -4.69
CA GLY A 7 16.38 -19.55 -3.47
C GLY A 7 16.34 -18.02 -3.35
N HIS A 8 15.88 -17.31 -4.38
CA HIS A 8 15.86 -15.86 -4.44
C HIS A 8 14.44 -15.29 -4.53
N THR A 9 14.26 -14.13 -3.89
CA THR A 9 12.98 -13.42 -3.78
C THR A 9 12.92 -12.34 -4.86
N TYR A 10 12.15 -12.58 -5.92
CA TYR A 10 11.99 -11.64 -7.04
C TYR A 10 10.72 -10.81 -6.92
N LYS A 11 10.77 -9.53 -7.32
CA LYS A 11 9.55 -8.71 -7.49
C LYS A 11 8.67 -9.35 -8.57
N SER A 12 7.46 -9.77 -8.18
CA SER A 12 6.53 -10.44 -9.10
C SER A 12 5.99 -9.48 -10.17
N GLU A 13 5.45 -10.00 -11.26
CA GLU A 13 4.90 -9.16 -12.34
C GLU A 13 3.80 -8.20 -11.86
N PRO A 14 2.82 -8.61 -11.04
CA PRO A 14 1.81 -7.68 -10.57
C PRO A 14 2.39 -6.61 -9.61
N TYR A 15 3.56 -6.82 -8.98
CA TYR A 15 4.25 -5.80 -8.18
C TYR A 15 4.82 -4.73 -9.09
N LYS A 16 5.46 -5.14 -10.19
CA LYS A 16 6.02 -4.22 -11.18
C LYS A 16 4.91 -3.39 -11.83
N GLN A 17 3.79 -4.02 -12.19
CA GLN A 17 2.62 -3.34 -12.74
C GLN A 17 2.01 -2.38 -11.71
N TRP A 18 1.87 -2.82 -10.46
CA TRP A 18 1.37 -1.99 -9.36
C TRP A 18 2.20 -0.73 -9.15
N ILE A 19 3.53 -0.85 -9.06
CA ILE A 19 4.43 0.30 -8.91
C ILE A 19 4.38 1.21 -10.15
N LYS A 20 4.43 0.62 -11.34
CA LYS A 20 4.44 1.38 -12.60
C LYS A 20 3.21 2.27 -12.76
N TYR A 21 2.05 1.77 -12.32
CA TYR A 21 0.77 2.48 -12.40
C TYR A 21 0.32 3.05 -11.06
N PHE A 22 1.21 3.10 -10.06
CA PHE A 22 0.86 3.66 -8.78
C PHE A 22 0.55 5.15 -8.95
N PRO A 23 -0.62 5.63 -8.49
CA PRO A 23 -1.05 7.00 -8.75
C PRO A 23 -0.36 7.96 -7.76
N CYS A 24 0.97 8.12 -7.86
CA CYS A 24 1.74 8.95 -6.92
C CYS A 24 1.19 10.37 -6.78
N GLY A 25 0.68 10.97 -7.86
CA GLY A 25 0.08 12.31 -7.85
C GLY A 25 -1.32 12.41 -7.22
N GLN A 26 -1.89 11.30 -6.73
CA GLN A 26 -3.17 11.28 -5.99
C GLN A 26 -2.97 10.98 -4.50
N VAL A 27 -1.73 10.73 -4.08
CA VAL A 27 -1.43 10.54 -2.67
C VAL A 27 -1.42 11.91 -2.01
N PRO A 28 -2.18 12.12 -0.91
CA PRO A 28 -2.12 13.38 -0.17
C PRO A 28 -0.70 13.59 0.36
N GLU A 29 -0.22 14.83 0.32
CA GLU A 29 1.06 15.20 0.93
C GLU A 29 1.04 14.90 2.44
N ILE A 30 2.22 14.74 3.04
CA ILE A 30 2.33 14.38 4.47
C ILE A 30 1.59 15.40 5.37
N ASP A 31 1.62 16.69 5.00
CA ASP A 31 0.96 17.80 5.72
C ASP A 31 -0.58 17.74 5.68
N TYR A 32 -1.18 16.91 4.82
CA TYR A 32 -2.63 16.66 4.85
C TYR A 32 -3.08 16.00 6.15
N TRP A 33 -2.18 15.25 6.80
CA TRP A 33 -2.45 14.50 8.02
C TRP A 33 -2.20 15.36 9.26
N GLU A 34 -2.92 16.48 9.40
CA GLU A 34 -2.72 17.47 10.47
C GLU A 34 -2.72 16.87 11.89
N ASP A 35 -3.49 15.79 12.11
CA ASP A 35 -3.62 15.11 13.40
C ASP A 35 -2.78 13.83 13.52
N VAL A 36 -1.84 13.58 12.61
CA VAL A 36 -0.97 12.38 12.63
C VAL A 36 0.46 12.75 12.93
N ASP A 37 0.96 12.25 14.05
CA ASP A 37 2.35 12.30 14.46
C ASP A 37 3.12 11.10 13.89
N PHE A 38 3.92 11.32 12.86
CA PHE A 38 4.71 10.28 12.18
C PHE A 38 5.95 9.82 12.99
N ASP A 39 6.26 10.43 14.13
CA ASP A 39 7.29 9.95 15.06
C ASP A 39 6.73 8.93 16.07
N LYS A 40 5.41 8.70 16.05
CA LYS A 40 4.71 7.74 16.91
C LYS A 40 4.17 6.57 16.10
N SER A 41 3.84 5.49 16.82
CA SER A 41 3.17 4.34 16.24
C SER A 41 1.82 4.74 15.62
N ILE A 42 1.56 4.25 14.40
CA ILE A 42 0.34 4.51 13.64
C ILE A 42 -0.40 3.23 13.29
N GLU A 43 -1.70 3.37 13.09
CA GLU A 43 -2.57 2.35 12.50
C GLU A 43 -2.97 2.77 11.09
N LEU A 44 -2.93 1.82 10.16
CA LEU A 44 -3.23 2.01 8.75
C LEU A 44 -4.47 1.20 8.36
N PHE A 45 -5.46 1.88 7.80
CA PHE A 45 -6.67 1.27 7.25
C PHE A 45 -6.58 1.32 5.74
N ILE A 46 -6.79 0.18 5.06
CA ILE A 46 -6.68 0.10 3.60
C ILE A 46 -7.87 -0.63 3.01
N ASN A 47 -8.51 -0.01 2.04
CA ASN A 47 -9.59 -0.58 1.24
C ASN A 47 -9.11 -0.77 -0.19
N TYR A 48 -9.24 -1.99 -0.69
CA TYR A 48 -8.89 -2.33 -2.07
C TYR A 48 -10.14 -2.63 -2.91
N VAL A 49 -10.21 -1.99 -4.07
CA VAL A 49 -10.94 -2.48 -5.24
C VAL A 49 -9.90 -3.07 -6.17
N ALA A 50 -9.83 -4.39 -6.27
CA ALA A 50 -8.76 -5.08 -7.01
C ALA A 50 -9.30 -6.33 -7.70
N LYS A 51 -8.56 -6.88 -8.67
CA LYS A 51 -8.94 -8.12 -9.33
C LYS A 51 -9.11 -9.26 -8.31
N ALA A 52 -10.08 -10.13 -8.57
CA ALA A 52 -10.47 -11.19 -7.63
C ALA A 52 -9.30 -12.12 -7.24
N ASN A 53 -8.38 -12.36 -8.18
CA ASN A 53 -7.21 -13.23 -8.02
C ASN A 53 -5.98 -12.54 -7.41
N VAL A 54 -6.08 -11.27 -7.00
CA VAL A 54 -4.95 -10.54 -6.40
C VAL A 54 -4.96 -10.68 -4.89
N ASP A 55 -3.88 -11.19 -4.33
CA ASP A 55 -3.71 -11.24 -2.88
C ASP A 55 -3.49 -9.83 -2.31
N ILE A 56 -4.48 -9.34 -1.57
CA ILE A 56 -4.46 -7.99 -0.98
C ILE A 56 -3.43 -7.85 0.14
N ARG A 57 -3.08 -8.93 0.86
CA ARG A 57 -2.02 -8.86 1.88
C ARG A 57 -0.66 -8.64 1.25
N ASN A 58 -0.48 -9.16 0.05
CA ASN A 58 0.69 -8.90 -0.77
C ASN A 58 0.72 -7.47 -1.33
N LEU A 59 -0.44 -6.84 -1.51
CA LEU A 59 -0.57 -5.42 -1.86
C LEU A 59 -0.24 -4.53 -0.67
N ASP A 60 -0.65 -4.87 0.56
CA ASP A 60 -0.35 -4.10 1.78
C ASP A 60 1.14 -3.76 1.86
N LYS A 61 2.00 -4.78 1.76
CA LYS A 61 3.46 -4.59 1.80
C LYS A 61 3.98 -3.66 0.71
N SER A 62 3.40 -3.74 -0.49
CA SER A 62 3.84 -2.93 -1.63
C SER A 62 3.31 -1.50 -1.55
N PHE A 63 2.14 -1.33 -0.94
CA PHE A 63 1.49 -0.06 -0.69
C PHE A 63 2.21 0.71 0.41
N ILE A 64 2.51 0.07 1.54
CA ILE A 64 3.22 0.66 2.67
C ILE A 64 4.61 1.14 2.24
N ASP A 65 5.37 0.28 1.56
CA ASP A 65 6.70 0.64 1.03
C ASP A 65 6.62 1.86 0.10
N MET A 66 5.57 1.97 -0.73
CA MET A 66 5.39 3.12 -1.62
C MET A 66 5.03 4.40 -0.84
N ILE A 67 4.07 4.33 0.06
CA ILE A 67 3.59 5.51 0.80
C ILE A 67 4.65 6.02 1.78
N PHE A 68 5.15 5.15 2.66
CA PHE A 68 6.01 5.57 3.77
C PHE A 68 7.45 5.75 3.30
N ASN A 69 8.07 4.73 2.70
CA ASN A 69 9.48 4.81 2.34
C ASN A 69 9.75 5.71 1.11
N ASN A 70 8.85 5.73 0.11
CA ASN A 70 9.12 6.42 -1.16
C ASN A 70 8.43 7.79 -1.31
N ILE A 71 7.26 8.01 -0.70
CA ILE A 71 6.50 9.27 -0.86
C ILE A 71 6.67 10.17 0.37
N TYR A 72 6.46 9.63 1.57
CA TYR A 72 6.60 10.39 2.82
C TYR A 72 8.02 10.41 3.35
N GLU A 73 8.90 9.54 2.85
CA GLU A 73 10.29 9.38 3.33
C GLU A 73 10.37 9.12 4.84
N VAL A 74 9.39 8.41 5.38
CA VAL A 74 9.29 7.98 6.79
C VAL A 74 9.53 6.47 6.87
N ASP A 75 10.24 6.03 7.90
CA ASP A 75 10.48 4.60 8.17
C ASP A 75 9.15 3.87 8.38
N ASP A 76 8.85 2.87 7.55
CA ASP A 76 7.62 2.08 7.63
C ASP A 76 7.49 1.24 8.91
N ASN A 77 8.54 1.15 9.75
CA ASN A 77 8.50 0.56 11.08
C ASN A 77 7.48 1.21 12.04
N ILE A 78 7.05 2.45 11.78
CA ILE A 78 6.01 3.12 12.58
C ILE A 78 4.62 2.50 12.38
N VAL A 79 4.41 1.75 11.29
CA VAL A 79 3.13 1.10 10.95
C VAL A 79 2.98 -0.18 11.76
N GLU A 80 2.37 -0.09 12.94
CA GLU A 80 2.23 -1.24 13.85
C GLU A 80 0.97 -2.07 13.62
N SER A 81 -0.06 -1.53 12.98
CA SER A 81 -1.34 -2.22 12.79
C SER A 81 -1.94 -1.90 11.44
N ILE A 82 -2.26 -2.95 10.68
CA ILE A 82 -2.77 -2.86 9.32
C ILE A 82 -4.14 -3.52 9.28
N HIS A 83 -5.14 -2.72 8.93
CA HIS A 83 -6.52 -3.14 8.73
C HIS A 83 -6.85 -3.06 7.25
N SER A 84 -6.52 -4.10 6.51
CA SER A 84 -6.78 -4.17 5.07
C SER A 84 -8.00 -5.04 4.74
N GLN A 85 -8.79 -4.60 3.78
CA GLN A 85 -9.92 -5.36 3.27
C GLN A 85 -10.15 -5.13 1.77
N ARG A 86 -10.75 -6.11 1.12
CA ARG A 86 -11.27 -5.97 -0.26
C ARG A 86 -12.72 -5.51 -0.17
N VAL A 87 -12.99 -4.31 -0.66
CA VAL A 87 -14.34 -3.71 -0.69
C VAL A 87 -15.01 -3.83 -2.06
N GLY A 88 -14.25 -4.21 -3.09
CA GLY A 88 -14.77 -4.40 -4.44
C GLY A 88 -13.86 -5.25 -5.33
N VAL A 89 -14.40 -5.67 -6.46
CA VAL A 89 -13.67 -6.39 -7.51
C VAL A 89 -13.59 -5.51 -8.75
N ALA A 90 -12.39 -5.40 -9.32
CA ALA A 90 -12.15 -4.75 -10.61
C ALA A 90 -11.81 -5.81 -11.67
N ASP A 91 -12.25 -5.60 -12.91
CA ASP A 91 -11.94 -6.50 -14.02
C ASP A 91 -10.58 -6.18 -14.64
N THR A 92 -10.15 -4.92 -14.56
CA THR A 92 -8.84 -4.45 -15.06
C THR A 92 -7.97 -3.86 -13.96
N TRP A 93 -6.68 -3.65 -14.23
CA TRP A 93 -5.77 -3.01 -13.27
C TRP A 93 -6.03 -1.51 -13.15
N GLN A 94 -6.52 -0.88 -14.22
CA GLN A 94 -6.79 0.56 -14.32
C GLN A 94 -8.03 0.97 -13.52
N GLU A 95 -9.00 0.07 -13.37
CA GLU A 95 -10.18 0.27 -12.54
C GLU A 95 -9.90 0.03 -11.05
N GLY A 96 -8.71 -0.50 -10.73
CA GLY A 96 -8.28 -0.74 -9.37
C GLY A 96 -8.26 0.57 -8.58
N LYS A 97 -8.73 0.53 -7.34
CA LYS A 97 -8.73 1.68 -6.43
C LYS A 97 -8.18 1.28 -5.09
N ILE A 98 -7.50 2.22 -4.45
CA ILE A 98 -7.02 2.12 -3.09
C ILE A 98 -7.58 3.32 -2.35
N SER A 99 -8.13 3.09 -1.18
CA SER A 99 -8.46 4.15 -0.25
C SER A 99 -7.81 3.81 1.07
N PHE A 100 -7.18 4.78 1.71
CA PHE A 100 -6.48 4.55 2.95
C PHE A 100 -6.73 5.67 3.96
N PHE A 101 -6.55 5.33 5.23
CA PHE A 101 -6.66 6.27 6.33
C PHE A 101 -5.58 5.94 7.36
N ILE A 102 -4.93 6.97 7.88
CA ILE A 102 -3.86 6.87 8.87
C ILE A 102 -4.33 7.57 10.14
N ARG A 103 -4.00 6.98 11.30
CA ARG A 103 -4.14 7.64 12.60
C ARG A 103 -3.03 7.20 13.53
N ASN A 104 -2.71 8.02 14.53
CA ASN A 104 -1.95 7.53 15.67
C ASN A 104 -2.74 6.47 16.44
N LYS A 105 -1.99 5.52 17.01
CA LYS A 105 -2.51 4.45 17.87
C LYS A 105 -2.77 4.93 19.29
#